data_AF-A0A9D6HWQ5-F1
#
_entry.id   AF-A0A9D6HWQ5-F1
#
_cell.length_a   1.000
_cell.length_b   1.000
_cell.length_c   1.000
_cell.angle_alpha   90.00
_cell.angle_beta   90.00
_cell.angle_gamma   90.00
#
_symmetry.space_group_name_H-M   'P 1'
#
loop_
_entity.id
_entity.type
_entity.pdbx_description
1 polymer ?
#
loop_
_entity_poly.entity_id
_entity_poly.type
_entity_poly.pdbx_seq_one_letter_code
_entity_poly.pdbx_strand_id
1 'polypeptide(L)' 'MPGNVSLKNVPDDMMDKLRKRAKRHHRSLQGELMAIIEEAVSPARLSVDEVESHLRELRLETRDESASWLRELRSAR' A
#
# COMPACT_ATOMS: atom_id res chain seq x y z
N MET A 1 -8.71 -21.44 1.27
CA MET A 1 -7.70 -22.40 1.78
C MET A 1 -6.31 -21.86 1.44
N PRO A 2 -5.31 -21.93 2.32
CA PRO A 2 -3.96 -21.52 1.98
C PRO A 2 -3.35 -22.49 0.95
N GLY A 3 -2.73 -21.95 -0.09
CA GLY A 3 -1.98 -22.71 -1.10
C GLY A 3 -0.48 -22.61 -0.86
N ASN A 4 0.26 -23.68 -1.16
CA ASN A 4 1.72 -23.68 -1.11
C ASN A 4 2.29 -23.47 -2.52
N VAL A 5 3.22 -22.51 -2.66
CA VAL A 5 3.93 -22.26 -3.91
C VAL A 5 5.40 -22.59 -3.71
N SER A 6 5.99 -23.34 -4.64
CA SER A 6 7.41 -23.69 -4.64
C SER A 6 8.07 -23.16 -5.90
N LEU A 7 9.10 -22.33 -5.74
CA LEU A 7 9.92 -21.80 -6.84
C LEU A 7 11.16 -22.68 -6.98
N LYS A 8 11.33 -23.32 -8.13
CA LYS A 8 12.47 -24.19 -8.45
C LYS A 8 13.42 -23.49 -9.41
N ASN A 9 14.70 -23.89 -9.37
CA ASN A 9 15.75 -23.41 -10.28
C ASN A 9 15.91 -21.87 -10.28
N VAL A 10 15.83 -21.25 -9.11
CA VAL A 10 16.11 -19.82 -8.97
C VAL A 10 17.61 -19.60 -9.15
N PRO A 11 18.05 -18.76 -10.11
CA PRO A 11 19.46 -18.44 -10.29
C PRO A 11 20.11 -17.90 -9.01
N ASP A 12 21.36 -18.26 -8.76
CA ASP A 12 22.08 -17.88 -7.53
C ASP A 12 22.18 -16.36 -7.37
N ASP A 13 22.40 -15.63 -8.46
CA ASP A 13 22.46 -14.17 -8.45
C ASP A 13 21.13 -13.53 -8.02
N MET A 14 20.02 -14.15 -8.40
CA MET A 14 18.68 -13.74 -8.01
C MET A 14 18.40 -14.05 -6.54
N MET A 15 18.83 -15.23 -6.06
CA MET A 15 18.75 -15.59 -4.63
C MET A 15 19.54 -14.59 -3.77
N ASP A 16 20.72 -14.17 -4.21
CA ASP A 16 21.54 -13.18 -3.51
C ASP A 16 20.87 -11.81 -3.47
N LYS A 17 20.30 -11.35 -4.59
CA LYS A 17 19.52 -10.11 -4.65
C LYS A 17 18.33 -10.15 -3.69
N LEU A 18 17.58 -11.26 -3.67
CA LEU A 18 16.45 -11.47 -2.77
C LEU A 18 16.87 -11.47 -1.31
N ARG A 19 17.95 -12.18 -0.94
CA ARG A 19 18.48 -12.18 0.44
C ARG A 19 18.91 -10.79 0.89
N LYS A 20 19.60 -10.03 0.03
CA LYS A 20 20.00 -8.65 0.32
C LYS A 20 18.80 -7.75 0.54
N ARG A 21 17.78 -7.86 -0.33
CA ARG A 21 16.53 -7.12 -0.21
C ARG A 21 15.78 -7.47 1.09
N ALA A 22 15.63 -8.75 1.41
CA ALA A 22 15.01 -9.22 2.65
C ALA A 22 15.71 -8.67 3.90
N LYS A 23 17.06 -8.71 3.93
CA LYS A 23 17.85 -8.10 5.02
C LYS A 23 17.61 -6.60 5.15
N ARG A 24 17.54 -5.87 4.03
CA ARG A 24 17.26 -4.42 4.01
C ARG A 24 15.88 -4.10 4.58
N HIS A 25 14.89 -4.93 4.30
CA HIS A 25 13.53 -4.77 4.82
C HIS A 25 13.30 -5.42 6.18
N HIS A 26 14.35 -5.95 6.82
CA HIS A 26 14.29 -6.66 8.11
C HIS A 26 13.26 -7.81 8.12
N ARG A 27 13.13 -8.52 6.98
CA ARG A 27 12.20 -9.63 6.78
C ARG A 27 12.94 -10.93 6.52
N SER A 28 12.28 -12.05 6.82
CA SER A 28 12.72 -13.36 6.32
C SER A 28 12.57 -13.41 4.79
N LEU A 29 13.27 -14.34 4.13
CA LEU A 29 13.14 -14.52 2.68
C LEU A 29 11.69 -14.82 2.26
N GLN A 30 11.00 -15.68 3.03
CA GLN A 30 9.58 -15.98 2.80
C GLN A 30 8.70 -14.74 2.98
N GLY A 31 8.96 -13.94 4.01
CA GLY A 31 8.21 -12.69 4.25
C GLY A 31 8.43 -11.66 3.14
N GLU A 32 9.65 -11.56 2.62
CA GLU A 32 9.94 -10.67 1.49
C GLU A 32 9.26 -11.14 0.21
N LEU A 33 9.27 -12.45 -0.08
CA LEU A 33 8.54 -13.00 -1.22
C LEU A 33 7.04 -12.76 -1.10
N MET A 34 6.47 -12.91 0.09
CA MET A 34 5.05 -12.61 0.32
C MET A 34 4.74 -11.14 0.05
N ALA A 35 5.58 -10.22 0.52
CA ALA A 35 5.40 -8.79 0.28
C ALA A 35 5.48 -8.43 -1.21
N ILE A 36 6.39 -9.04 -1.97
CA ILE A 36 6.51 -8.84 -3.42
C ILE A 36 5.26 -9.36 -4.14
N ILE A 37 4.77 -10.54 -3.76
CA ILE A 37 3.55 -11.11 -4.35
C ILE A 37 2.36 -10.23 -4.01
N GLU A 38 2.21 -9.80 -2.77
CA GLU A 38 1.15 -8.90 -2.31
C GLU A 38 1.17 -7.58 -3.09
N GLU A 39 2.33 -6.98 -3.31
CA GLU A 39 2.48 -5.78 -4.13
C GLU A 39 2.09 -6.02 -5.60
N ALA A 40 2.44 -7.18 -6.15
CA ALA A 40 2.15 -7.52 -7.55
C ALA A 40 0.68 -7.87 -7.81
N VAL A 41 -0.03 -8.43 -6.82
CA VAL A 41 -1.46 -8.77 -6.92
C VAL A 41 -2.37 -7.70 -6.35
N SER A 42 -1.84 -6.77 -5.57
CA SER A 42 -2.60 -5.62 -5.11
C SER A 42 -3.10 -4.87 -6.34
N PRO A 43 -4.41 -4.56 -6.43
CA PRO A 43 -4.90 -3.68 -7.47
C PRO A 43 -4.04 -2.42 -7.41
N ALA A 44 -3.61 -1.94 -8.59
CA ALA A 44 -2.83 -0.72 -8.71
C ALA A 44 -3.41 0.28 -7.73
N ARG A 45 -2.61 0.74 -6.76
CA ARG A 45 -3.03 1.80 -5.84
C ARG A 45 -3.68 2.84 -6.74
N LEU A 46 -4.98 3.09 -6.54
CA LEU A 46 -5.77 3.98 -7.39
C LEU A 46 -4.85 5.13 -7.77
N SER A 47 -4.59 5.30 -9.06
CA SER A 47 -3.82 6.43 -9.53
C SER A 47 -4.47 7.70 -8.96
N VAL A 48 -3.72 8.79 -8.83
CA VAL A 48 -4.28 10.04 -8.28
C VAL A 48 -5.55 10.43 -9.04
N ASP A 49 -5.61 10.17 -10.35
CA ASP A 49 -6.79 10.36 -11.20
C ASP A 49 -7.96 9.42 -10.86
N GLU A 50 -7.69 8.14 -10.56
CA GLU A 50 -8.72 7.18 -10.13
C GLU A 50 -9.24 7.49 -8.72
N VAL A 51 -8.37 7.97 -7.82
CA VAL A 51 -8.79 8.50 -6.51
C VAL A 51 -9.66 9.73 -6.68
N GLU A 52 -9.26 10.69 -7.53
CA GLU A 52 -10.04 11.89 -7.81
C GLU A 52 -11.41 11.54 -8.40
N SER A 53 -11.44 10.64 -9.38
CA SER A 53 -12.67 10.17 -10.02
C SER A 53 -13.61 9.52 -9.01
N HIS A 54 -13.07 8.66 -8.14
CA HIS A 54 -13.84 8.00 -7.10
C HIS A 54 -14.37 8.98 -6.05
N LEU A 55 -13.57 9.97 -5.63
CA LEU A 55 -14.00 11.04 -4.71
C LEU A 55 -15.10 11.91 -5.31
N ARG A 56 -15.02 12.21 -6.62
CA ARG A 56 -16.06 12.94 -7.37
C ARG A 56 -17.36 12.15 -7.46
N GLU A 57 -17.30 10.84 -7.73
CA GLU A 57 -18.47 9.96 -7.75
C GLU A 57 -19.16 9.86 -6.38
N LEU A 58 -18.35 9.75 -5.32
CA LEU A 58 -18.82 9.76 -3.93
C LEU A 58 -19.36 11.14 -3.49
N ARG A 59 -19.23 12.18 -4.32
CA ARG A 59 -19.57 13.58 -4.02
C ARG A 59 -18.94 14.09 -2.72
N LEU A 60 -17.77 13.55 -2.37
CA LEU A 60 -17.01 14.00 -1.23
C LEU A 60 -16.30 15.28 -1.65
N GLU A 61 -16.95 16.42 -1.42
CA GLU A 61 -16.22 17.68 -1.39
C GLU A 61 -15.24 17.57 -0.23
N THR A 62 -13.94 17.76 -0.49
CA THR A 62 -12.95 18.01 0.56
C THR A 62 -13.23 19.40 1.12
N ARG A 63 -14.40 19.56 1.76
CA ARG A 63 -14.75 20.77 2.48
C ARG A 63 -13.78 20.86 3.64
N ASP A 64 -13.27 22.06 3.85
CA ASP A 64 -12.58 22.47 5.07
C ASP A 64 -13.58 22.54 6.24
N GLU A 65 -14.34 21.45 6.44
CA GLU A 65 -15.28 21.32 7.55
C GLU A 65 -14.48 21.40 8.84
N SER A 66 -13.31 20.77 8.88
CA SER A 66 -12.44 20.83 10.05
C SER A 66 -12.14 22.26 10.52
N ALA A 67 -11.80 23.21 9.63
CA ALA A 67 -11.60 24.60 10.09
C ALA A 67 -12.90 25.34 10.39
N SER A 68 -14.01 25.02 9.72
CA SER A 68 -15.35 25.56 10.06
C SER A 68 -15.71 25.23 11.52
N TRP A 69 -15.62 23.95 11.87
CA TRP A 69 -15.94 23.45 13.21
C TRP A 69 -15.02 24.04 14.28
N LEU A 70 -13.72 24.22 13.98
CA LEU A 70 -12.75 24.86 14.88
C LEU A 70 -12.99 26.38 15.06
N ARG A 71 -13.58 27.07 14.08
CA ARG A 71 -13.96 28.50 14.20
C ARG A 71 -15.23 28.65 15.05
N GLU A 72 -16.19 27.76 14.88
CA GLU A 72 -17.44 27.75 15.63
C GLU A 72 -17.21 27.47 17.12
N LEU A 73 -16.44 26.42 17.44
CA LEU A 73 -16.07 26.10 18.83
C LEU A 73 -15.29 27.22 19.53
N ARG A 74 -14.50 28.00 18.79
CA ARG A 74 -13.76 29.15 19.33
C ARG A 74 -14.65 30.35 19.59
N SER A 75 -15.68 30.55 18.77
CA SER A 75 -16.59 31.69 18.85
C SER A 75 -17.67 31.52 19.93
N ALA A 76 -17.81 30.30 20.47
CA ALA A 76 -18.74 29.96 21.54
C ALA A 76 -18.14 30.13 22.97
N ARG A 77 -16.98 30.79 23.11
CA ARG A 77 -16.31 31.05 24.39
C ARG A 77 -16.30 32.53 24.76
#